data_AF-A0A482UMG5-F1
#
_entry.id   AF-A0A482UMG5-F1
#
_cell.length_a   1.000
_cell.length_b   1.000
_cell.length_c   1.000
_cell.angle_alpha   90.00
_cell.angle_beta   90.00
_cell.angle_gamma   90.00
#
_symmetry.space_group_name_H-M   'P 1'
#
loop_
_entity.id
_entity.type
_entity.pdbx_description
1 polymer ?
#
loop_
_entity_poly.entity_id
_entity_poly.type
_entity_poly.pdbx_seq_one_letter_code
_entity_poly.pdbx_strand_id
1 'polypeptide(L)' 'MDYKGQQLCEYMYSIIVILFGAIAWVVGYIQGDFYLTFQGWALGLAISLLVSQVSYLL' A
#
# COMPACT_ATOMS: atom_id res chain seq x y z
N MET A 1 -17.56 2.18 15.21
CA MET A 1 -16.90 2.20 13.89
C MET A 1 -17.91 2.73 12.90
N ASP A 2 -17.64 3.86 12.27
CA ASP A 2 -18.48 4.32 11.16
C ASP A 2 -18.23 3.38 9.96
N TYR A 3 -19.28 2.73 9.46
CA TYR A 3 -19.20 1.81 8.34
C TYR A 3 -18.66 2.47 7.06
N LYS A 4 -19.05 3.72 6.80
CA LYS A 4 -18.61 4.45 5.60
C LYS A 4 -17.14 4.86 5.71
N GLY A 5 -16.74 5.32 6.90
CA GLY A 5 -15.34 5.65 7.18
C GLY A 5 -14.44 4.42 7.08
N GLN A 6 -14.88 3.29 7.63
CA GLN A 6 -14.18 2.01 7.49
C GLN A 6 -13.99 1.60 6.03
N GLN A 7 -15.06 1.63 5.24
CA GLN A 7 -15.02 1.24 3.84
C GLN A 7 -14.03 2.11 3.04
N LEU A 8 -14.02 3.42 3.27
CA LEU A 8 -13.07 4.32 2.62
C LEU A 8 -11.61 3.97 2.98
N CYS A 9 -11.35 3.70 4.26
CA CYS A 9 -10.00 3.37 4.72
C CYS A 9 -9.48 2.05 4.12
N GLU A 10 -10.34 1.04 3.98
CA GLU A 10 -10.00 -0.22 3.32
C GLU A 10 -9.75 -0.04 1.82
N TYR A 11 -10.52 0.82 1.15
CA TYR A 11 -10.27 1.18 -0.25
C TYR A 11 -8.93 1.90 -0.44
N MET A 12 -8.62 2.88 0.41
CA MET A 12 -7.35 3.61 0.37
C MET A 12 -6.17 2.68 0.64
N TYR A 13 -6.31 1.81 1.64
CA TYR A 13 -5.31 0.79 1.94
C TYR A 13 -5.02 -0.08 0.71
N SER A 14 -6.08 -0.63 0.11
CA SER A 14 -5.98 -1.54 -1.03
C SER A 14 -5.33 -0.87 -2.24
N ILE A 15 -5.75 0.34 -2.60
CA ILE A 15 -5.21 1.08 -3.74
C ILE A 15 -3.71 1.33 -3.58
N ILE A 16 -3.27 1.78 -2.40
CA ILE A 16 -1.86 2.10 -2.15
C ILE A 16 -1.01 0.83 -2.24
N VAL A 17 -1.40 -0.24 -1.56
CA VAL A 17 -0.62 -1.50 -1.55
C VAL A 17 -0.52 -2.10 -2.95
N ILE A 18 -1.61 -2.09 -3.73
CA ILE A 18 -1.62 -2.62 -5.09
C ILE A 18 -0.70 -1.79 -6.01
N LEU A 19 -0.78 -0.46 -5.95
CA LEU A 19 0.05 0.40 -6.80
C LEU A 19 1.54 0.23 -6.50
N PHE A 20 1.92 0.27 -5.22
CA PHE A 20 3.32 0.09 -4.83
C PHE A 20 3.80 -1.34 -5.13
N GLY A 21 2.99 -2.36 -4.87
CA GLY A 21 3.31 -3.75 -5.19
C GLY A 21 3.51 -3.96 -6.69
N ALA A 22 2.65 -3.39 -7.54
CA ALA A 22 2.77 -3.49 -8.99
C ALA A 22 4.04 -2.80 -9.53
N ILE A 23 4.33 -1.58 -9.05
CA ILE A 23 5.55 -0.85 -9.44
C ILE A 23 6.79 -1.60 -8.97
N ALA A 24 6.82 -2.03 -7.70
CA ALA A 24 7.95 -2.75 -7.12
C ALA A 24 8.20 -4.08 -7.85
N TRP A 25 7.13 -4.78 -8.23
CA TRP A 25 7.22 -6.00 -9.02
C TRP A 25 7.89 -5.77 -10.37
N VAL A 26 7.45 -4.76 -11.13
CA VAL A 26 8.05 -4.43 -12.43
C VAL A 26 9.53 -4.05 -12.27
N VAL A 27 9.86 -3.22 -11.27
CA VAL A 27 11.24 -2.79 -11.00
C VAL A 27 12.12 -3.96 -10.60
N GLY A 28 11.69 -4.79 -9.65
CA GLY A 28 12.47 -5.94 -9.19
C GLY A 28 12.62 -7.00 -10.28
N TYR A 29 11.62 -7.20 -11.14
CA TYR A 29 11.74 -8.08 -12.31
C TYR A 29 12.80 -7.59 -13.30
N ILE A 30 12.82 -6.30 -13.63
CA ILE A 30 13.82 -5.72 -14.55
C ILE A 30 15.24 -5.85 -13.97
N GLN A 31 15.39 -5.68 -12.65
CA GLN A 31 16.69 -5.78 -11.99
C GLN A 31 17.10 -7.22 -11.63
N GLY A 32 16.19 -8.19 -11.73
CA GLY A 32 16.42 -9.57 -11.30
C GLY A 32 16.58 -9.72 -9.79
N ASP A 33 16.12 -8.75 -9.01
CA ASP A 33 16.25 -8.71 -7.55
C ASP A 33 14.88 -8.65 -6.87
N PHE A 34 14.51 -9.76 -6.23
CA PHE A 34 13.25 -9.89 -5.52
C PHE A 34 13.22 -9.13 -4.19
N TYR A 35 14.39 -8.81 -3.63
CA TYR A 35 14.49 -8.02 -2.42
C TYR A 35 13.99 -6.60 -2.65
N LEU A 36 14.26 -6.02 -3.84
CA LEU A 36 13.71 -4.72 -4.25
C LEU A 36 12.19 -4.74 -4.37
N THR A 37 11.61 -5.83 -4.90
CA THR A 37 10.15 -6.01 -4.94
C THR A 37 9.56 -5.97 -3.53
N PHE A 38 10.16 -6.71 -2.59
CA PHE A 38 9.70 -6.74 -1.21
C PHE A 38 9.86 -5.40 -0.50
N GLN A 39 10.96 -4.69 -0.71
CA GLN A 39 11.18 -3.37 -0.12
C GLN A 39 10.15 -2.35 -0.64
N GLY A 40 9.87 -2.34 -1.94
CA GLY A 40 8.88 -1.44 -2.53
C GLY A 40 7.46 -1.77 -2.05
N TRP A 41 7.10 -3.05 -1.97
CA TRP A 41 5.82 -3.48 -1.40
C TRP A 41 5.69 -3.09 0.09
N ALA A 42 6.73 -3.33 0.89
CA ALA A 42 6.74 -3.00 2.32
C ALA A 42 6.64 -1.49 2.56
N LEU A 43 7.26 -0.67 1.71
CA LEU A 43 7.12 0.78 1.74
C LEU A 43 5.67 1.21 1.42
N GLY A 44 5.05 0.59 0.42
CA GLY A 44 3.63 0.76 0.11
C GLY A 44 2.72 0.40 1.29
N LEU A 45 3.00 -0.72 1.95
CA LEU A 45 2.28 -1.16 3.16
C LEU A 45 2.42 -0.15 4.31
N ALA A 46 3.63 0.37 4.55
CA ALA A 46 3.86 1.35 5.60
C ALA A 46 3.07 2.65 5.33
N ILE A 47 3.10 3.15 4.09
CA ILE A 47 2.34 4.33 3.67
C ILE A 47 0.83 4.07 3.79
N SER A 48 0.36 2.90 3.34
CA SER A 48 -1.07 2.59 3.36
C SER A 48 -1.61 2.58 4.78
N LEU A 49 -0.86 2.02 5.74
CA LEU A 49 -1.24 1.99 7.16
C LEU A 49 -1.35 3.40 7.75
N LEU A 50 -0.37 4.27 7.48
CA LEU A 50 -0.38 5.65 7.96
C LEU A 50 -1.56 6.43 7.39
N VAL A 51 -1.78 6.34 6.08
CA VAL A 51 -2.84 7.08 5.39
C VAL A 51 -4.22 6.56 5.84
N SER A 52 -4.44 5.25 5.86
CA SER A 52 -5.73 4.67 6.24
C SER A 52 -6.09 4.93 7.71
N GLN A 53 -5.11 5.04 8.61
CA GLN A 53 -5.36 5.39 10.01
C GLN A 53 -5.70 6.88 10.19
N VAL A 54 -4.98 7.77 9.49
CA VAL A 54 -5.26 9.22 9.56
C VAL A 54 -6.66 9.52 9.04
N SER A 55 -7.10 8.86 7.97
CA SER A 55 -8.46 9.00 7.43
C SER A 55 -9.57 8.49 8.35
N TYR A 56 -9.23 7.66 9.35
CA TYR A 56 -10.18 7.17 10.35
C TYR A 56 -10.39 8.15 11.51
N LEU A 57 -9.49 9.11 11.70
CA LEU A 57 -9.49 10.07 12.81
C LEU A 57 -10.09 11.44 12.45
N LEU A 58 -10.33 11.68 11.15
CA LEU A 58 -10.95 12.90 10.59
C LEU A 58 -12.45 12.67 10.35
#